data_AF-A0A8D9CPL7-F1
#
_entry.id   AF-A0A8D9CPL7-F1
#
_cell.length_a   1.000
_cell.length_b   1.000
_cell.length_c   1.000
_cell.angle_alpha   90.00
_cell.angle_beta   90.00
_cell.angle_gamma   90.00
#
_symmetry.space_group_name_H-M   'P 1'
#
loop_
_entity.id
_entity.type
_entity.pdbx_description
1 polymer ?
#
loop_
_entity_poly.entity_id
_entity_poly.type
_entity_poly.pdbx_seq_one_letter_code
_entity_poly.pdbx_strand_id
1 'polypeptide(L)'
;QRKKQPVPFSHKFSKADPLALRLLERLLAFDPKDRASAEDVLSDPYFSGLSNSEREPSTQPISKLEFDFERKKLTNDDVRELIYREILEYHPQMLEEYKHGGDQLSFMYPRLASIFIEHILFKQ
;
A
#
# COMPACT_ATOMS: atom_id res chain seq x y z
N GLN A 1 -26.81 -24.06 0.80
CA GLN A 1 -26.87 -23.37 -0.52
C GLN A 1 -26.38 -24.32 -1.60
N ARG A 2 -27.02 -24.37 -2.78
CA ARG A 2 -26.52 -25.17 -3.92
C ARG A 2 -25.27 -24.49 -4.50
N LYS A 3 -24.14 -25.20 -4.57
CA LYS A 3 -22.96 -24.72 -5.33
C LYS A 3 -23.35 -24.66 -6.81
N LYS A 4 -23.37 -23.45 -7.38
CA LYS A 4 -23.51 -23.27 -8.83
C LYS A 4 -22.19 -23.64 -9.48
N GLN A 5 -22.24 -24.36 -10.59
CA GLN A 5 -21.05 -24.64 -11.37
C GLN A 5 -20.50 -23.33 -11.95
N PRO A 6 -19.17 -23.15 -12.00
CA PRO A 6 -18.57 -22.00 -12.65
C PRO A 6 -18.95 -21.98 -14.13
N VAL A 7 -19.29 -20.80 -14.64
CA VAL A 7 -19.50 -20.60 -16.09
C VAL A 7 -18.16 -20.17 -16.70
N PRO A 8 -17.61 -20.90 -17.69
CA PRO A 8 -16.36 -20.53 -18.34
C PRO A 8 -16.42 -19.10 -18.90
N PHE A 9 -15.34 -18.33 -18.71
CA PHE A 9 -15.33 -16.95 -19.20
C PHE A 9 -15.39 -16.85 -20.72
N SER A 10 -14.89 -17.85 -21.44
CA SER A 10 -14.99 -17.94 -22.90
C SER A 10 -16.43 -17.89 -23.43
N HIS A 11 -17.42 -18.37 -22.66
CA HIS A 11 -18.82 -18.28 -23.05
C HIS A 11 -19.38 -16.86 -22.89
N LYS A 12 -18.90 -16.10 -21.92
CA LYS A 12 -19.32 -14.71 -21.69
C LYS A 12 -18.56 -13.72 -22.58
N PHE A 13 -17.28 -14.00 -22.82
CA PHE A 13 -16.35 -13.14 -23.52
C PHE A 13 -15.75 -13.86 -24.73
N SER A 14 -16.60 -14.22 -25.68
CA SER A 14 -16.22 -15.06 -26.84
C SER A 14 -15.18 -14.45 -27.79
N LYS A 15 -14.93 -13.14 -27.68
CA LYS A 15 -13.96 -12.39 -28.51
C LYS A 15 -12.66 -12.04 -27.78
N ALA A 16 -12.57 -12.36 -26.48
CA ALA A 16 -11.39 -12.02 -25.69
C ALA A 16 -10.24 -12.99 -25.99
N ASP A 17 -9.01 -12.50 -25.78
CA ASP A 17 -7.81 -13.32 -25.88
C ASP A 17 -7.87 -14.50 -24.88
N PRO A 18 -7.65 -15.75 -25.32
CA PRO A 18 -7.60 -16.91 -24.44
C PRO A 18 -6.61 -16.76 -23.27
N LEU A 19 -5.47 -16.08 -23.46
CA LEU A 19 -4.49 -15.82 -22.41
C LEU A 19 -5.04 -14.85 -21.35
N ALA A 20 -5.75 -13.80 -21.78
CA ALA A 20 -6.43 -12.88 -20.88
C ALA A 20 -7.50 -13.59 -20.04
N LEU A 21 -8.27 -14.48 -20.68
CA LEU A 21 -9.31 -15.24 -20.01
C LEU A 21 -8.73 -16.19 -18.96
N ARG A 22 -7.65 -16.91 -19.30
CA ARG A 22 -6.93 -17.77 -18.35
C ARG A 22 -6.43 -16.98 -17.14
N LEU A 23 -5.84 -15.80 -17.38
CA LEU A 23 -5.37 -14.92 -16.31
C LEU A 23 -6.53 -14.49 -15.41
N LEU A 24 -7.67 -14.13 -16.01
CA LEU A 24 -8.86 -13.70 -15.28
C LEU A 24 -9.43 -14.81 -14.38
N GLU A 25 -9.39 -16.07 -14.81
CA GLU A 25 -9.79 -17.21 -13.99
C GLU A 25 -8.93 -17.35 -12.73
N ARG A 26 -7.63 -17.07 -12.83
CA ARG A 26 -6.68 -17.12 -11.70
C ARG A 26 -6.82 -15.93 -10.75
N LEU A 27 -7.31 -14.78 -11.25
CA LEU A 27 -7.51 -13.57 -10.44
C LEU A 27 -8.88 -13.56 -9.73
N LEU A 28 -9.92 -14.07 -10.39
CA LEU A 28 -11.30 -14.07 -9.88
C LEU A 28 -11.64 -15.38 -9.14
N ALA A 29 -10.70 -15.87 -8.33
CA ALA A 29 -10.94 -16.99 -7.42
C ALA A 29 -11.76 -16.54 -6.19
N PHE A 30 -12.67 -17.42 -5.75
CA PHE A 30 -13.50 -17.16 -4.56
C PHE A 30 -12.70 -17.30 -3.26
N ASP A 31 -11.92 -18.38 -3.13
CA ASP A 31 -10.96 -18.50 -2.03
C ASP A 31 -9.76 -17.59 -2.32
N PRO A 32 -9.41 -16.65 -1.42
CA PRO A 32 -8.23 -15.82 -1.58
C PRO A 32 -6.93 -16.61 -1.75
N LYS A 33 -6.84 -17.83 -1.21
CA LYS A 33 -5.67 -18.70 -1.33
C LYS A 33 -5.49 -19.27 -2.74
N ASP A 34 -6.58 -19.38 -3.50
CA ASP A 34 -6.56 -19.84 -4.88
C ASP A 34 -6.25 -18.70 -5.86
N ARG A 35 -6.22 -17.44 -5.38
CA ARG A 35 -5.89 -16.27 -6.19
C ARG A 35 -4.39 -16.22 -6.45
N ALA A 36 -4.01 -16.08 -7.72
CA ALA A 36 -2.61 -15.89 -8.09
C ALA A 36 -2.02 -14.61 -7.46
N SER A 37 -0.75 -14.66 -7.07
CA SER A 37 -0.03 -13.48 -6.56
C SER A 37 0.23 -12.47 -7.69
N ALA A 38 0.53 -11.22 -7.33
CA ALA A 38 0.90 -10.21 -8.32
C ALA A 38 2.16 -10.64 -9.12
N GLU A 39 3.12 -11.28 -8.45
CA GLU A 39 4.36 -11.79 -9.05
C GLU A 39 4.08 -12.89 -10.07
N ASP A 40 3.21 -13.85 -9.73
CA ASP A 40 2.79 -14.93 -10.64
C ASP A 40 2.05 -14.39 -11.87
N VAL A 41 1.29 -13.31 -11.68
CA VAL A 41 0.48 -12.66 -12.72
C VAL A 41 1.37 -11.88 -13.68
N LEU A 42 2.34 -11.10 -13.18
CA LEU A 42 3.30 -10.36 -14.01
C LEU A 42 4.21 -11.30 -14.81
N SER A 43 4.44 -12.52 -14.31
CA SER A 43 5.18 -13.57 -15.02
C SER A 43 4.33 -14.36 -16.03
N ASP A 44 3.03 -14.08 -16.15
CA ASP A 44 2.13 -14.80 -17.06
C ASP A 44 2.43 -14.46 -18.53
N PRO A 45 2.40 -15.44 -19.46
CA PRO A 45 2.53 -15.22 -20.90
C PRO A 45 1.64 -14.12 -21.48
N TYR A 46 0.49 -13.82 -20.85
CA TYR A 46 -0.35 -12.69 -21.25
C TYR A 46 0.41 -11.35 -21.24
N PHE A 47 1.37 -11.17 -20.33
CA PHE A 47 2.22 -9.97 -20.25
C PHE A 47 3.58 -10.13 -20.96
N SER A 48 3.74 -11.16 -21.79
CA SER A 48 4.98 -11.37 -22.54
C SER A 48 5.34 -10.14 -23.38
N GLY A 49 6.53 -9.58 -23.14
CA GLY A 49 7.01 -8.36 -23.80
C GLY A 49 6.58 -7.05 -23.13
N LEU A 50 5.78 -7.11 -22.07
CA LEU A 50 5.42 -5.96 -21.23
C LEU A 50 6.06 -6.04 -19.84
N SER A 51 6.10 -7.23 -19.24
CA SER A 51 6.67 -7.41 -17.90
C SER A 51 8.20 -7.25 -17.89
N ASN A 52 8.72 -6.67 -16.81
CA ASN A 52 10.15 -6.47 -16.63
C ASN A 52 10.51 -6.60 -15.15
N SER A 53 11.11 -7.74 -14.78
CA SER A 53 11.49 -8.04 -13.41
C SER A 53 12.52 -7.08 -12.81
N GLU A 54 13.33 -6.39 -13.62
CA GLU A 54 14.26 -5.37 -13.12
C GLU A 54 13.53 -4.08 -12.71
N ARG A 55 12.39 -3.78 -13.36
CA ARG A 55 11.55 -2.62 -13.05
C ARG A 55 10.42 -2.94 -12.07
N GLU A 56 10.12 -4.22 -11.87
CA GLU A 56 9.07 -4.74 -11.00
C GLU A 56 9.67 -5.64 -9.89
N PRO A 57 10.61 -5.14 -9.07
CA PRO A 57 11.24 -5.97 -8.04
C PRO A 57 10.25 -6.27 -6.90
N SER A 58 10.26 -7.51 -6.44
CA SER A 58 9.60 -7.89 -5.20
C SER A 58 10.32 -7.31 -3.99
N THR A 59 9.56 -6.79 -3.04
CA THR A 59 10.08 -6.39 -1.72
C THR A 59 9.92 -7.52 -0.71
N GLN A 60 10.69 -7.46 0.36
CA GLN A 60 10.51 -8.39 1.48
C GLN A 60 9.15 -8.17 2.14
N PRO A 61 8.51 -9.22 2.69
CA PRO A 61 7.27 -9.05 3.44
C PRO A 61 7.45 -8.02 4.56
N ILE A 62 6.56 -7.04 4.58
CA ILE A 62 6.57 -6.00 5.61
C ILE A 62 6.30 -6.65 6.97
N SER A 63 7.09 -6.29 7.97
CA SER A 63 6.93 -6.83 9.33
C SER A 63 5.58 -6.42 9.90
N LYS A 64 4.91 -7.34 10.61
CA LYS A 64 3.67 -7.03 11.33
C LYS A 64 3.83 -5.90 12.36
N LEU A 65 5.06 -5.71 12.84
CA LEU A 65 5.41 -4.64 13.78
C LEU A 65 5.24 -3.24 13.17
N GLU A 66 5.42 -3.10 11.86
CA GLU A 66 5.20 -1.81 11.18
C GLU A 66 3.73 -1.40 11.23
N PHE A 67 2.80 -2.35 11.36
CA PHE A 67 1.36 -2.10 11.50
C PHE A 67 0.88 -2.11 12.96
N ASP A 68 1.78 -2.04 13.95
CA ASP A 68 1.40 -2.07 15.36
C ASP A 68 0.60 -0.83 15.79
N PHE A 69 0.81 0.30 15.12
CA PHE A 69 0.09 1.55 15.42
C PHE A 69 -1.42 1.41 15.18
N GLU A 70 -1.85 0.62 14.18
CA GLU A 70 -3.27 0.41 13.87
C GLU A 70 -4.02 -0.35 14.96
N ARG A 71 -3.29 -1.17 15.73
CA ARG A 71 -3.87 -2.00 16.80
C ARG A 71 -3.92 -1.27 18.14
N LYS A 72 -3.27 -0.12 18.25
CA LYS A 72 -3.27 0.72 19.46
C LYS A 72 -4.47 1.67 19.42
N LYS A 73 -5.10 1.90 20.57
CA LYS A 73 -6.05 3.02 20.71
C LYS A 73 -5.22 4.29 20.85
N LEU A 74 -5.16 5.08 19.78
CA LEU A 74 -4.43 6.33 19.73
C LEU A 74 -5.39 7.50 19.90
N THR A 75 -5.00 8.48 20.70
CA THR A 75 -5.65 9.78 20.73
C THR A 75 -5.18 10.64 19.56
N ASN A 76 -5.85 11.76 19.31
CA ASN A 76 -5.39 12.71 18.28
C ASN A 76 -3.97 13.22 18.55
N ASP A 77 -3.61 13.41 19.82
CA ASP A 77 -2.27 13.86 20.19
C ASP A 77 -1.22 12.78 19.95
N ASP A 78 -1.55 11.50 20.19
CA ASP A 78 -0.65 10.39 19.87
C ASP A 78 -0.41 10.26 18.37
N VAL A 79 -1.46 10.36 17.54
CA VAL A 79 -1.33 10.32 16.07
C VAL A 79 -0.48 11.48 15.57
N ARG A 80 -0.71 12.68 16.11
CA ARG A 80 0.08 13.86 15.77
C ARG A 80 1.56 13.70 16.11
N GLU A 81 1.86 13.16 17.29
CA GLU A 81 3.22 12.88 17.73
C GLU A 81 3.89 11.84 16.82
N LEU A 82 3.17 10.78 16.41
CA LEU A 82 3.69 9.78 15.47
C LEU A 82 4.03 10.41 14.11
N ILE A 83 3.16 11.25 13.56
CA ILE A 83 3.41 11.96 12.31
C ILE A 83 4.62 12.91 12.47
N TYR A 84 4.72 13.61 13.60
CA TYR A 84 5.84 14.52 13.82
C TYR A 84 7.18 13.77 13.90
N ARG A 85 7.21 12.62 14.58
CA ARG A 85 8.41 11.76 14.64
C ARG A 85 8.84 11.26 13.27
N GLU A 86 7.89 10.87 12.42
CA GLU A 86 8.16 10.50 11.02
C GLU A 86 8.83 11.66 10.27
N ILE A 87 8.31 12.89 10.41
CA ILE A 87 8.90 14.07 9.79
C ILE A 87 10.33 14.30 10.30
N LEU A 88 10.57 14.17 11.62
CA LEU A 88 11.90 14.37 12.21
C LEU A 88 12.94 13.40 11.65
N GLU A 89 12.56 12.17 11.31
CA GLU A 89 13.47 11.17 10.72
C GLU A 89 14.11 11.68 9.41
N TYR A 90 13.37 12.47 8.63
CA TYR A 90 13.84 13.08 7.39
C TYR A 90 14.50 14.47 7.58
N HIS A 91 14.49 15.05 8.79
CA HIS A 91 14.98 16.40 9.09
C HIS A 91 15.97 16.41 10.26
N PRO A 92 17.26 16.06 10.02
CA PRO A 92 18.23 15.81 11.08
C PRO A 92 18.48 17.00 12.01
N GLN A 93 18.43 18.24 11.49
CA GLN A 93 18.61 19.45 12.31
C GLN A 93 17.47 19.62 13.34
N MET A 94 16.23 19.43 12.90
CA MET A 94 15.05 19.50 13.77
C MET A 94 15.02 18.35 14.78
N LEU A 95 15.49 17.16 14.37
CA LEU A 95 15.58 16.00 15.25
C LEU A 95 16.57 16.25 16.40
N GLU A 96 17.72 16.87 16.12
CA GLU A 96 18.66 17.24 17.16
C GLU A 96 18.06 18.29 18.11
N GLU A 97 17.43 19.35 17.61
CA GLU A 97 16.74 20.33 18.47
C GLU A 97 15.68 19.70 19.39
N TYR A 98 14.90 18.76 18.85
CA TYR A 98 13.89 18.01 19.61
C TYR A 98 14.52 17.16 20.73
N LYS A 99 15.64 16.47 20.47
CA LYS A 99 16.34 15.65 21.47
C LYS A 99 16.96 16.46 22.61
N HIS A 100 17.41 17.69 22.34
CA HIS A 100 18.09 18.54 23.32
C HIS A 100 17.12 19.24 24.29
N GLY A 101 15.83 18.86 24.29
CA GLY A 101 14.86 19.34 25.28
C GLY A 101 14.45 20.79 25.05
N GLY A 102 14.43 21.24 23.79
CA GLY A 102 13.80 22.50 23.41
C GLY A 102 12.39 22.55 23.98
N ASP A 103 12.21 23.40 24.99
CA ASP A 103 10.96 23.49 25.71
C ASP A 103 9.83 23.88 24.76
N GLN A 104 8.67 23.28 25.01
CA GLN A 104 7.38 23.59 24.44
C GLN A 104 6.98 22.95 23.09
N LEU A 105 6.02 22.03 23.22
CA LEU A 105 4.82 21.87 22.38
C LEU A 105 4.18 23.19 21.87
N SER A 106 4.63 24.37 22.33
CA SER A 106 4.17 25.70 21.94
C SER A 106 4.95 26.32 20.76
N PHE A 107 6.15 25.85 20.41
CA PHE A 107 6.91 26.43 19.28
C PHE A 107 6.71 25.68 17.96
N MET A 108 6.37 24.38 18.00
CA MET A 108 6.42 23.50 16.83
C MET A 108 5.11 22.75 16.52
N TYR A 109 3.97 23.43 16.64
CA TYR A 109 3.00 23.37 15.54
C TYR A 109 3.21 24.63 14.71
N PRO A 110 4.27 24.70 13.86
CA PRO A 110 4.16 25.68 12.83
C PRO A 110 2.94 25.25 12.03
N ARG A 111 2.24 26.24 11.51
CA ARG A 111 1.20 26.11 10.48
C ARG A 111 1.66 25.27 9.27
N LEU A 112 2.90 24.78 9.26
CA LEU A 112 3.43 23.69 8.46
C LEU A 112 2.71 22.36 8.62
N ALA A 113 2.25 21.89 9.79
CA ALA A 113 1.43 20.66 9.80
C ALA A 113 0.11 20.86 9.03
N SER A 114 -0.47 22.06 9.09
CA SER A 114 -1.62 22.46 8.26
C SER A 114 -1.25 22.60 6.79
N ILE A 115 -0.10 23.22 6.47
CA ILE A 115 0.37 23.38 5.08
C ILE A 115 0.79 22.03 4.47
N PHE A 116 1.42 21.13 5.23
CA PHE A 116 1.91 19.83 4.76
C PHE A 116 0.76 18.84 4.58
N ILE A 117 -0.25 18.89 5.46
CA ILE A 117 -1.53 18.20 5.24
C ILE A 117 -2.24 18.76 4.00
N GLU A 118 -2.31 20.08 3.80
CA GLU A 118 -2.90 20.62 2.56
C GLU A 118 -2.07 20.34 1.29
N HIS A 119 -0.75 20.36 1.34
CA HIS A 119 0.08 20.19 0.13
C HIS A 119 0.20 18.74 -0.32
N ILE A 120 0.17 17.78 0.62
CA ILE A 120 0.31 16.35 0.31
C ILE A 120 -1.06 15.66 0.18
N LEU A 121 -2.09 16.03 0.95
CA LEU A 121 -3.41 15.39 0.86
C LEU A 121 -4.36 16.04 -0.17
N PHE A 122 -4.12 17.29 -0.60
CA PHE A 122 -5.01 18.01 -1.54
C PHE A 122 -4.40 18.33 -2.91
N LYS A 123 -3.27 17.71 -3.27
CA LYS A 123 -2.79 17.67 -4.67
C LYS A 123 -2.71 16.22 -5.19
N GLN A 124 -3.86 15.56 -5.28
CA GLN A 124 -4.17 14.66 -6.40
C GLN A 124 -5.00 15.41 -7.42
#